data_AF-A0A7J6FFQ1-F1
#
_entry.id   AF-A0A7J6FFQ1-F1
#
_cell.length_a   1.000
_cell.length_b   1.000
_cell.length_c   1.000
_cell.angle_alpha   90.00
_cell.angle_beta   90.00
_cell.angle_gamma   90.00
#
_symmetry.space_group_name_H-M   'P 1'
#
loop_
_entity.id
_entity.type
_entity.pdbx_description
1 polymer ?
#
loop_
_entity_poly.entity_id
_entity_poly.type
_entity_poly.pdbx_seq_one_letter_code
_entity_poly.pdbx_strand_id
1 'polypeptide(L)'
;MVFLSGTLGFKCPQALAFCSKIHMDFKPRTRCLHNPFSRSPPRELLPTEDGSSITLQEWQGWGTTSPLPTIVTRIADELKDLEKDSDEKMTFGGKGGKIKGDFKKQEDKKHRETYRGLGDSEQKLQFFSARQIACRLVGSRGYLCQKCWLPHEDCMCSKVTPCKLWHGIRFWLYMHPKDFLRQNNTGKLLWQLFGVEAATLCLFGIAEQEEIMWNAFKCAGKDKVWCLYPNKSGVVKSVQEAFDQGLSTDLGFAETTTNGHYILNFVLIDGTWSNSAAMVRRLKDQSEHPYKKAHKNELVSPKGVAQMDQAKLAWGEEDICFISLAAGASAMHKLRPQPSWDRTCTAAAAVGLLYELQLLPKFCSIGLDKQAEAIEDTLAVLLDALTARRLRMG
;
A
#
# COMPACT_ATOMS: atom_id res chain seq x y z
N MET A 1 6.21 -70.59 4.80
CA MET A 1 6.30 -69.47 3.84
C MET A 1 5.10 -69.54 2.92
N VAL A 2 4.06 -68.76 3.23
CA VAL A 2 2.80 -68.71 2.49
C VAL A 2 2.56 -67.24 2.17
N PHE A 3 2.44 -66.92 0.89
CA PHE A 3 1.98 -65.63 0.40
C PHE A 3 0.48 -65.50 0.71
N LEU A 4 0.09 -64.44 1.41
CA LEU A 4 -1.30 -64.00 1.54
C LEU A 4 -1.39 -62.52 1.19
N SER A 5 -2.19 -62.27 0.16
CA SER A 5 -2.68 -60.95 -0.26
C SER A 5 -3.58 -60.35 0.82
N GLY A 6 -3.42 -59.06 1.08
CA GLY A 6 -4.29 -58.29 1.97
C GLY A 6 -4.32 -56.83 1.55
N THR A 7 -5.24 -56.49 0.65
CA THR A 7 -5.63 -55.12 0.30
C THR A 7 -6.44 -54.54 1.46
N LEU A 8 -5.90 -53.52 2.14
CA LEU A 8 -6.67 -52.62 3.00
C LEU A 8 -6.63 -51.21 2.41
N GLY A 9 -7.77 -50.79 1.87
CA GLY A 9 -8.00 -49.43 1.40
C GLY A 9 -8.17 -48.47 2.58
N PHE A 10 -7.39 -47.39 2.58
CA PHE A 10 -7.69 -46.19 3.35
C PHE A 10 -8.27 -45.13 2.41
N LYS A 11 -9.52 -44.76 2.69
CA LYS A 11 -10.28 -43.69 2.02
C LYS A 11 -9.65 -42.33 2.37
N CYS A 12 -9.26 -41.58 1.35
CA CYS A 12 -8.93 -40.16 1.44
C CYS A 12 -10.23 -39.33 1.36
N PRO A 13 -10.50 -38.35 2.26
CA PRO A 13 -11.65 -37.46 2.13
C PRO A 13 -11.42 -36.49 0.96
N GLN A 14 -12.37 -36.49 0.02
CA GLN A 14 -12.35 -35.69 -1.19
C GLN A 14 -12.49 -34.19 -0.90
N ALA A 15 -11.59 -33.40 -1.49
CA ALA A 15 -11.70 -31.96 -1.60
C ALA A 15 -12.94 -31.58 -2.42
N LEU A 16 -13.78 -30.72 -1.87
CA LEU A 16 -14.93 -30.13 -2.56
C LEU A 16 -14.44 -29.14 -3.62
N ALA A 17 -14.27 -29.62 -4.85
CA ALA A 17 -14.10 -28.80 -6.04
C ALA A 17 -15.46 -28.26 -6.50
N PHE A 18 -15.75 -26.99 -6.23
CA PHE A 18 -16.86 -26.30 -6.88
C PHE A 18 -16.48 -25.96 -8.33
N CYS A 19 -17.03 -26.73 -9.26
CA CYS A 19 -16.96 -26.49 -10.70
C CYS A 19 -18.25 -25.80 -11.14
N SER A 20 -18.22 -24.49 -11.42
CA SER A 20 -19.32 -23.80 -12.10
C SER A 20 -19.05 -23.75 -13.60
N LYS A 21 -19.62 -24.72 -14.33
CA LYS A 21 -19.81 -24.65 -15.78
C LYS A 21 -20.81 -23.53 -16.08
N ILE A 22 -20.40 -22.50 -16.80
CA ILE A 22 -21.33 -21.64 -17.54
C ILE A 22 -20.99 -21.77 -19.02
N HIS A 23 -21.89 -22.47 -19.71
CA HIS A 23 -21.99 -22.56 -21.16
C HIS A 23 -22.41 -21.19 -21.70
N MET A 24 -21.70 -20.64 -22.70
CA MET A 24 -22.10 -19.44 -23.41
C MET A 24 -22.15 -19.73 -24.91
N ASP A 25 -23.36 -19.64 -25.45
CA ASP A 25 -23.68 -19.81 -26.87
C ASP A 25 -23.02 -18.73 -27.73
N PHE A 26 -22.29 -19.15 -28.76
CA PHE A 26 -21.82 -18.27 -29.82
C PHE A 26 -22.95 -18.02 -30.83
N LYS A 27 -23.39 -16.76 -30.98
CA LYS A 27 -24.10 -16.30 -32.17
C LYS A 27 -23.23 -15.29 -32.95
N PRO A 28 -23.06 -15.45 -34.26
CA PRO A 28 -22.25 -14.54 -35.07
C PRO A 28 -23.07 -13.32 -35.50
N ARG A 29 -22.53 -12.11 -35.37
CA ARG A 29 -23.06 -10.92 -36.04
C ARG A 29 -21.97 -10.11 -36.73
N THR A 30 -21.96 -10.28 -38.05
CA THR A 30 -21.89 -9.29 -39.13
C THR A 30 -20.99 -8.06 -38.95
N ARG A 31 -19.95 -8.01 -39.81
CA ARG A 31 -19.06 -6.87 -40.06
C ARG A 31 -19.83 -5.63 -40.54
N CYS A 32 -19.67 -4.51 -39.84
CA CYS A 32 -19.78 -3.19 -40.44
C CYS A 32 -18.38 -2.55 -40.47
N LEU A 33 -17.90 -2.22 -41.66
CA LEU A 33 -16.68 -1.42 -41.85
C LEU A 33 -16.94 0.01 -41.37
N HIS A 34 -16.34 0.41 -40.26
CA HIS A 34 -16.02 1.81 -40.01
C HIS A 34 -14.60 1.90 -39.44
N ASN A 35 -13.80 2.72 -40.10
CA ASN A 35 -12.37 2.93 -39.85
C ASN A 35 -12.17 3.76 -38.56
N PRO A 36 -11.58 3.24 -37.46
CA PRO A 36 -11.48 3.97 -36.19
C PRO A 36 -10.15 4.73 -36.02
N PHE A 37 -9.33 4.88 -37.07
CA PHE A 37 -8.08 5.66 -36.99
C PHE A 37 -8.36 7.17 -37.01
N SER A 38 -8.97 7.69 -35.94
CA SER A 38 -8.85 9.08 -35.55
C SER A 38 -8.03 9.14 -34.26
N ARG A 39 -6.75 9.50 -34.40
CA ARG A 39 -5.88 9.75 -33.25
C ARG A 39 -6.41 10.99 -32.53
N SER A 40 -6.77 10.83 -31.26
CA SER A 40 -7.11 11.96 -30.39
C SER A 40 -5.94 12.96 -30.36
N PRO A 41 -6.20 14.27 -30.42
CA PRO A 41 -5.14 15.28 -30.29
C PRO A 41 -4.47 15.20 -28.91
N PRO A 42 -3.26 15.78 -28.75
CA PRO A 42 -2.66 15.99 -27.44
C PRO A 42 -3.68 16.69 -26.53
N ARG A 43 -3.96 16.09 -25.38
CA ARG A 43 -5.06 16.51 -24.51
C ARG A 43 -4.73 17.87 -23.90
N GLU A 44 -5.30 18.94 -24.46
CA GLU A 44 -5.28 20.26 -23.86
C GLU A 44 -6.03 20.19 -22.53
N LEU A 45 -5.27 20.34 -21.44
CA LEU A 45 -5.80 20.54 -20.11
C LEU A 45 -6.51 21.90 -20.13
N LEU A 46 -7.81 21.91 -19.83
CA LEU A 46 -8.49 23.13 -19.39
C LEU A 46 -7.64 23.76 -18.28
N PRO A 47 -7.28 25.05 -18.37
CA PRO A 47 -6.50 25.70 -17.34
C PRO A 47 -7.35 25.79 -16.09
N THR A 48 -7.11 24.91 -15.12
CA THR A 48 -7.48 25.22 -13.75
C THR A 48 -6.54 26.31 -13.31
N GLU A 49 -7.06 27.53 -13.17
CA GLU A 49 -6.46 28.52 -12.28
C GLU A 49 -6.36 27.88 -10.90
N ASP A 50 -5.19 27.33 -10.57
CA ASP A 50 -4.61 27.68 -9.30
C ASP A 50 -3.10 27.40 -9.28
N GLY A 51 -2.33 28.49 -9.36
CA GLY A 51 -0.92 28.49 -8.98
C GLY A 51 -0.72 28.36 -7.46
N SER A 52 -1.78 28.05 -6.69
CA SER A 52 -1.75 27.93 -5.25
C SER A 52 -0.91 26.75 -4.75
N SER A 53 -0.34 26.93 -3.56
CA SER A 53 0.34 25.90 -2.78
C SER A 53 -0.58 24.70 -2.49
N ILE A 54 -0.01 23.56 -2.10
CA ILE A 54 -0.82 22.40 -1.72
C ILE A 54 -1.46 22.68 -0.36
N THR A 55 -2.80 22.73 -0.34
CA THR A 55 -3.54 22.95 0.91
C THR A 55 -3.60 21.65 1.72
N LEU A 56 -3.77 21.77 3.03
CA LEU A 56 -3.97 20.60 3.91
C LEU A 56 -5.21 19.79 3.48
N GLN A 57 -6.30 20.46 3.10
CA GLN A 57 -7.52 19.81 2.64
C GLN A 57 -7.29 19.01 1.36
N GLU A 58 -6.56 19.56 0.39
CA GLU A 58 -6.20 18.84 -0.82
C GLU A 58 -5.34 17.61 -0.49
N TRP A 59 -4.32 17.80 0.35
CA TRP A 59 -3.44 16.74 0.80
C TRP A 59 -4.20 15.57 1.44
N GLN A 60 -5.06 15.88 2.42
CA GLN A 60 -5.88 14.88 3.11
C GLN A 60 -6.89 14.20 2.17
N GLY A 61 -7.38 14.93 1.16
CA GLY A 61 -8.24 14.41 0.11
C GLY A 61 -7.65 13.22 -0.66
N TRP A 62 -6.31 13.11 -0.72
CA TRP A 62 -5.61 12.00 -1.38
C TRP A 62 -5.58 10.69 -0.58
N GLY A 63 -6.24 10.62 0.58
CA GLY A 63 -6.40 9.38 1.36
C GLY A 63 -5.52 9.31 2.61
N THR A 64 -5.24 10.46 3.24
CA THR A 64 -4.43 10.55 4.46
C THR A 64 -5.08 11.49 5.47
N THR A 65 -4.82 11.26 6.75
CA THR A 65 -5.21 12.15 7.86
C THR A 65 -4.01 12.97 8.35
N SER A 66 -2.81 12.67 7.86
CA SER A 66 -1.58 13.33 8.31
C SER A 66 -1.56 14.81 7.92
N PRO A 67 -0.79 15.63 8.65
CA PRO A 67 -0.33 16.91 8.14
C PRO A 67 0.40 16.73 6.80
N LEU A 68 0.41 17.78 5.98
CA LEU A 68 1.19 17.82 4.74
C LEU A 68 2.70 17.87 5.09
N PRO A 69 3.53 16.91 4.65
CA PRO A 69 4.95 16.87 5.00
C PRO A 69 5.71 18.10 4.48
N THR A 70 6.55 18.69 5.32
CA THR A 70 7.21 19.97 5.03
C THR A 70 8.10 19.88 3.81
N ILE A 71 8.85 18.77 3.69
CA ILE A 71 9.74 18.53 2.56
C ILE A 71 8.97 18.33 1.24
N VAL A 72 7.76 17.77 1.28
CA VAL A 72 6.90 17.61 0.10
C VAL A 72 6.40 18.97 -0.37
N THR A 73 5.93 19.81 0.55
CA THR A 73 5.51 21.20 0.25
C THR A 73 6.65 21.98 -0.40
N ARG A 74 7.83 21.98 0.22
CA ARG A 74 9.00 22.70 -0.29
C ARG A 74 9.35 22.27 -1.71
N ILE A 75 9.43 20.96 -1.97
CA ILE A 75 9.77 20.47 -3.32
C ILE A 75 8.66 20.79 -4.33
N ALA A 76 7.37 20.73 -3.93
CA ALA A 76 6.27 21.09 -4.80
C ALA A 76 6.30 22.58 -5.18
N ASP A 77 6.65 23.45 -4.25
CA ASP A 77 6.81 24.89 -4.51
C ASP A 77 8.06 25.16 -5.36
N GLU A 78 9.19 24.51 -5.09
CA GLU A 78 10.40 24.58 -5.93
C GLU A 78 10.16 24.15 -7.39
N LEU A 79 9.27 23.18 -7.62
CA LEU A 79 8.86 22.75 -8.96
C LEU A 79 8.05 23.83 -9.68
N LYS A 80 7.19 24.56 -8.96
CA LYS A 80 6.40 25.66 -9.53
C LYS A 80 7.25 26.89 -9.78
N ASP A 81 8.18 27.19 -8.87
CA ASP A 81 9.10 28.31 -9.06
C ASP A 81 10.00 28.04 -10.28
N LEU A 82 10.46 26.79 -10.46
CA LEU A 82 11.16 26.40 -11.69
C LEU A 82 10.30 26.57 -12.96
N GLU A 83 8.99 26.32 -12.89
CA GLU A 83 8.05 26.55 -14.00
C GLU A 83 7.79 28.04 -14.28
N LYS A 84 7.94 28.91 -13.28
CA LYS A 84 7.86 30.37 -13.48
C LYS A 84 9.16 30.94 -14.04
N ASP A 85 10.30 30.39 -13.59
CA ASP A 85 11.64 30.82 -13.98
C ASP A 85 12.02 30.31 -15.38
N SER A 86 11.40 29.21 -15.82
CA SER A 86 11.50 28.72 -17.19
C SER A 86 10.29 29.21 -18.00
N ASP A 87 10.50 29.74 -19.21
CA ASP A 87 9.40 30.04 -20.14
C ASP A 87 8.71 28.76 -20.68
N GLU A 88 8.85 27.61 -19.98
CA GLU A 88 8.35 26.30 -20.36
C GLU A 88 7.35 25.76 -19.34
N LYS A 89 6.12 25.54 -19.79
CA LYS A 89 5.09 24.91 -18.98
C LYS A 89 5.45 23.46 -18.62
N MET A 90 5.20 23.09 -17.37
CA MET A 90 5.38 21.73 -16.88
C MET A 90 4.36 20.80 -17.55
N THR A 91 4.85 19.80 -18.27
CA THR A 91 4.00 18.81 -18.94
C THR A 91 4.21 17.43 -18.34
N PHE A 92 3.10 16.73 -18.11
CA PHE A 92 3.08 15.37 -17.58
C PHE A 92 2.58 14.39 -18.63
N GLY A 93 3.18 13.20 -18.69
CA GLY A 93 2.65 12.13 -19.51
C GLY A 93 3.50 10.86 -19.58
N GLY A 94 3.13 9.95 -20.47
CA GLY A 94 3.82 8.66 -20.65
C GLY A 94 3.54 7.67 -19.50
N LYS A 95 4.28 6.55 -19.47
CA LYS A 95 4.10 5.51 -18.45
C LYS A 95 4.37 6.08 -17.04
N GLY A 96 3.30 6.22 -16.26
CA GLY A 96 3.34 6.67 -14.87
C GLY A 96 3.16 8.18 -14.66
N GLY A 97 2.77 8.95 -15.68
CA GLY A 97 2.45 10.38 -15.53
C GLY A 97 3.65 11.21 -15.10
N LYS A 98 4.81 10.98 -15.72
CA LYS A 98 6.06 11.66 -15.34
C LYS A 98 6.18 13.00 -16.05
N ILE A 99 6.94 13.92 -15.46
CA ILE A 99 7.39 15.16 -16.08
C ILE A 99 8.10 14.83 -17.41
N LYS A 100 7.85 15.62 -18.45
CA LYS A 100 8.38 15.48 -19.82
C LYS A 100 9.01 16.78 -20.31
N GLY A 101 9.56 16.74 -21.52
CA GLY A 101 10.09 17.91 -22.22
C GLY A 101 11.44 18.37 -21.69
N ASP A 102 11.81 19.58 -22.05
CA ASP A 102 13.06 20.22 -21.63
C ASP A 102 13.02 20.65 -20.17
N PHE A 103 11.85 21.05 -19.66
CA PHE A 103 11.57 21.17 -18.22
C PHE A 103 12.07 19.97 -17.40
N LYS A 104 11.79 18.73 -17.85
CA LYS A 104 12.29 17.51 -17.19
C LYS A 104 13.82 17.50 -17.08
N LYS A 105 14.53 17.96 -18.10
CA LYS A 105 16.01 17.97 -18.10
C LYS A 105 16.54 18.96 -17.08
N GLN A 106 15.92 20.14 -16.99
CA GLN A 106 16.26 21.18 -16.01
C GLN A 106 15.99 20.71 -14.57
N GLU A 107 14.80 20.17 -14.34
CA GLU A 107 14.39 19.62 -13.04
C GLU A 107 15.29 18.45 -12.63
N ASP A 108 15.58 17.51 -13.53
CA ASP A 108 16.49 16.39 -13.25
C ASP A 108 17.93 16.88 -12.96
N LYS A 109 18.37 17.98 -13.58
CA LYS A 109 19.68 18.60 -13.30
C LYS A 109 19.72 19.18 -11.88
N LYS A 110 18.74 20.01 -11.53
CA LYS A 110 18.59 20.58 -10.18
C LYS A 110 18.49 19.47 -9.12
N HIS A 111 17.67 18.45 -9.36
CA HIS A 111 17.56 17.28 -8.48
C HIS A 111 18.91 16.56 -8.28
N ARG A 112 19.68 16.32 -9.35
CA ARG A 112 21.01 15.66 -9.23
C ARG A 112 22.01 16.52 -8.46
N GLU A 113 21.94 17.84 -8.59
CA GLU A 113 22.77 18.77 -7.83
C GLU A 113 22.40 18.73 -6.35
N THR A 114 21.12 18.89 -6.01
CA THR A 114 20.63 18.78 -4.63
C THR A 114 20.99 17.42 -4.02
N TYR A 115 20.70 16.32 -4.71
CA TYR A 115 20.98 14.96 -4.22
C TYR A 115 22.47 14.72 -3.95
N ARG A 116 23.37 15.30 -4.75
CA ARG A 116 24.83 15.21 -4.52
C ARG A 116 25.27 16.02 -3.30
N GLY A 117 24.60 17.14 -3.02
CA GLY A 117 24.87 17.97 -1.85
C GLY A 117 24.39 17.39 -0.51
N LEU A 118 23.54 16.37 -0.51
CA LEU A 118 23.03 15.73 0.71
C LEU A 118 24.09 14.83 1.37
N GLY A 119 24.26 15.00 2.68
CA GLY A 119 25.38 14.44 3.44
C GLY A 119 25.22 12.97 3.82
N ASP A 120 24.02 12.54 4.20
CA ASP A 120 23.76 11.18 4.68
C ASP A 120 22.69 10.44 3.85
N SER A 121 22.57 9.13 4.10
CA SER A 121 21.63 8.24 3.40
C SER A 121 20.17 8.51 3.74
N GLU A 122 19.88 9.01 4.94
CA GLU A 122 18.52 9.31 5.41
C GLU A 122 17.98 10.56 4.70
N GLN A 123 18.77 11.63 4.64
CA GLN A 123 18.45 12.84 3.89
C GLN A 123 18.20 12.52 2.41
N LYS A 124 19.04 11.66 1.81
CA LYS A 124 18.88 11.21 0.42
C LYS A 124 17.58 10.43 0.22
N LEU A 125 17.23 9.54 1.14
CA LEU A 125 15.97 8.79 1.10
C LEU A 125 14.76 9.73 1.22
N GLN A 126 14.80 10.67 2.17
CA GLN A 126 13.71 11.62 2.39
C GLN A 126 13.50 12.52 1.18
N PHE A 127 14.60 13.08 0.65
CA PHE A 127 14.54 13.92 -0.55
C PHE A 127 14.03 13.14 -1.77
N PHE A 128 14.51 11.92 -1.98
CA PHE A 128 14.01 11.06 -3.06
C PHE A 128 12.51 10.80 -2.94
N SER A 129 12.06 10.41 -1.75
CA SER A 129 10.67 10.04 -1.49
C SER A 129 9.74 11.25 -1.65
N ALA A 130 10.13 12.38 -1.04
CA ALA A 130 9.39 13.63 -1.11
C ALA A 130 9.29 14.16 -2.54
N ARG A 131 10.36 14.06 -3.34
CA ARG A 131 10.31 14.41 -4.77
C ARG A 131 9.33 13.55 -5.54
N GLN A 132 9.37 12.22 -5.35
CA GLN A 132 8.44 11.34 -6.05
C GLN A 132 6.97 11.70 -5.74
N ILE A 133 6.68 12.06 -4.49
CA ILE A 133 5.34 12.48 -4.04
C ILE A 133 4.98 13.84 -4.64
N ALA A 134 5.87 14.84 -4.54
CA ALA A 134 5.64 16.19 -5.03
C ALA A 134 5.37 16.22 -6.55
N CYS A 135 6.20 15.55 -7.37
CA CYS A 135 5.97 15.43 -8.81
C CYS A 135 4.58 14.83 -9.11
N ARG A 136 4.13 13.87 -8.31
CA ARG A 136 2.84 13.21 -8.51
C ARG A 136 1.66 14.09 -8.10
N LEU A 137 1.76 14.82 -6.99
CA LEU A 137 0.73 15.76 -6.55
C LEU A 137 0.52 16.83 -7.63
N VAL A 138 1.61 17.50 -8.03
CA VAL A 138 1.56 18.55 -9.06
C VAL A 138 1.00 17.99 -10.38
N GLY A 139 1.46 16.81 -10.82
CA GLY A 139 1.02 16.21 -12.07
C GLY A 139 -0.38 15.59 -12.07
N SER A 140 -1.02 15.46 -10.91
CA SER A 140 -2.34 14.83 -10.79
C SER A 140 -3.49 15.83 -10.58
N ARG A 141 -3.17 17.08 -10.23
CA ARG A 141 -4.13 18.16 -10.01
C ARG A 141 -5.01 18.39 -11.25
N GLY A 142 -6.30 18.59 -11.01
CA GLY A 142 -7.31 18.82 -12.07
C GLY A 142 -7.61 17.61 -12.96
N TYR A 143 -6.94 16.47 -12.77
CA TYR A 143 -7.08 15.30 -13.64
C TYR A 143 -7.55 14.04 -12.91
N LEU A 144 -6.96 13.72 -11.75
CA LEU A 144 -7.33 12.53 -10.99
C LEU A 144 -8.40 12.84 -9.95
N CYS A 145 -9.35 11.92 -9.81
CA CYS A 145 -10.19 11.84 -8.62
C CYS A 145 -9.33 11.59 -7.38
N GLN A 146 -9.46 12.44 -6.36
CA GLN A 146 -8.67 12.34 -5.13
C GLN A 146 -8.90 11.05 -4.34
N LYS A 147 -10.10 10.46 -4.45
CA LYS A 147 -10.46 9.21 -3.75
C LYS A 147 -9.91 7.97 -4.43
N CYS A 148 -10.19 7.77 -5.73
CA CYS A 148 -9.83 6.54 -6.45
C CYS A 148 -8.54 6.65 -7.26
N TRP A 149 -7.95 7.84 -7.38
CA TRP A 149 -6.77 8.13 -8.19
C TRP A 149 -6.91 7.75 -9.67
N LEU A 150 -8.13 7.53 -10.14
CA LEU A 150 -8.45 7.38 -11.56
C LEU A 150 -8.77 8.74 -12.15
N PRO A 151 -8.56 8.93 -13.47
CA PRO A 151 -9.02 10.13 -14.16
C PRO A 151 -10.52 10.36 -13.92
N HIS A 152 -10.96 11.61 -13.88
CA HIS A 152 -12.38 11.93 -13.57
C HIS A 152 -13.37 11.17 -14.45
N GLU A 153 -13.06 11.01 -15.74
CA GLU A 153 -13.81 10.22 -16.72
C GLU A 153 -13.94 8.71 -16.40
N ASP A 154 -13.01 8.17 -15.61
CA ASP A 154 -12.94 6.75 -15.24
C ASP A 154 -13.23 6.55 -13.74
N CYS A 155 -13.72 7.60 -13.07
CA CYS A 155 -13.94 7.57 -11.64
C CYS A 155 -14.88 6.42 -11.25
N MET A 156 -14.42 5.59 -10.32
CA MET A 156 -15.16 4.41 -9.87
C MET A 156 -15.86 4.61 -8.50
N CYS A 157 -15.72 5.78 -7.89
CA CYS A 157 -16.12 5.97 -6.48
C CYS A 157 -17.61 5.73 -6.21
N SER A 158 -18.49 6.00 -7.18
CA SER A 158 -19.93 5.74 -7.05
C SER A 158 -20.29 4.26 -7.05
N LYS A 159 -19.36 3.38 -7.47
CA LYS A 159 -19.53 1.92 -7.51
C LYS A 159 -18.94 1.22 -6.29
N VAL A 160 -18.23 1.96 -5.43
CA VAL A 160 -17.63 1.42 -4.20
C VAL A 160 -18.64 1.64 -3.08
N THR A 161 -19.07 0.55 -2.45
CA THR A 161 -19.94 0.60 -1.28
C THR A 161 -19.08 0.63 -0.02
N PRO A 162 -19.07 1.73 0.77
CA PRO A 162 -18.29 1.80 1.99
C PRO A 162 -18.71 0.72 2.99
N CYS A 163 -17.74 0.22 3.76
CA CYS A 163 -17.97 -0.76 4.82
C CYS A 163 -17.20 -0.32 6.06
N LYS A 164 -17.68 -0.62 7.27
CA LYS A 164 -16.92 -0.34 8.50
C LYS A 164 -16.01 -1.51 8.80
N LEU A 165 -14.71 -1.25 8.90
CA LEU A 165 -13.77 -2.22 9.46
C LEU A 165 -14.11 -2.44 10.94
N TRP A 166 -13.95 -3.66 11.43
CA TRP A 166 -14.06 -3.92 12.86
C TRP A 166 -13.08 -3.02 13.63
N HIS A 167 -13.59 -2.30 14.64
CA HIS A 167 -12.85 -1.24 15.35
C HIS A 167 -11.61 -1.75 16.10
N GLY A 168 -11.47 -3.06 16.29
CA GLY A 168 -10.28 -3.68 16.88
C GLY A 168 -9.12 -3.86 15.91
N ILE A 169 -9.28 -3.54 14.62
CA ILE A 169 -8.23 -3.63 13.61
C ILE A 169 -7.94 -2.25 13.02
N ARG A 170 -6.65 -1.96 12.83
CA ARG A 170 -6.18 -0.85 11.99
C ARG A 170 -5.16 -1.37 10.98
N PHE A 171 -5.37 -0.99 9.73
CA PHE A 171 -4.40 -1.19 8.66
C PHE A 171 -3.48 0.00 8.52
N TRP A 172 -2.18 -0.26 8.45
CA TRP A 172 -1.15 0.71 8.09
C TRP A 172 -0.63 0.38 6.70
N LEU A 173 -0.99 1.18 5.72
CA LEU A 173 -0.51 1.04 4.35
C LEU A 173 0.84 1.73 4.23
N TYR A 174 1.89 0.96 4.52
CA TYR A 174 3.25 1.44 4.38
C TYR A 174 3.64 1.41 2.90
N MET A 175 3.48 2.54 2.23
CA MET A 175 3.49 2.65 0.78
C MET A 175 4.78 3.21 0.23
N HIS A 176 5.29 2.60 -0.84
CA HIS A 176 6.43 3.14 -1.56
C HIS A 176 6.04 4.41 -2.34
N PRO A 177 6.84 5.49 -2.33
CA PRO A 177 6.45 6.79 -2.92
C PRO A 177 6.25 6.74 -4.45
N LYS A 178 6.84 5.76 -5.14
CA LYS A 178 6.56 5.52 -6.58
C LYS A 178 5.18 4.93 -6.86
N ASP A 179 4.51 4.40 -5.84
CA ASP A 179 3.19 3.76 -5.94
C ASP A 179 2.06 4.69 -5.47
N PHE A 180 2.39 5.77 -4.77
CA PHE A 180 1.47 6.88 -4.48
C PHE A 180 0.82 7.42 -5.77
N LEU A 181 -0.47 7.72 -5.72
CA LEU A 181 -1.29 8.16 -6.86
C LEU A 181 -1.23 7.26 -8.12
N ARG A 182 -0.81 5.98 -7.99
CA ARG A 182 -0.92 5.05 -9.10
C ARG A 182 -2.35 4.52 -9.25
N GLN A 183 -2.84 4.60 -10.49
CA GLN A 183 -4.18 4.15 -10.86
C GLN A 183 -4.44 2.67 -10.52
N ASN A 184 -3.44 1.81 -10.64
CA ASN A 184 -3.55 0.37 -10.37
C ASN A 184 -3.07 -0.05 -8.97
N ASN A 185 -2.73 0.90 -8.11
CA ASN A 185 -2.41 0.59 -6.71
C ASN A 185 -3.68 0.03 -6.04
N THR A 186 -3.57 -1.12 -5.39
CA THR A 186 -4.70 -1.77 -4.72
C THR A 186 -4.79 -1.44 -3.23
N GLY A 187 -3.69 -0.99 -2.60
CA GLY A 187 -3.69 -0.60 -1.19
C GLY A 187 -4.74 0.49 -0.92
N LYS A 188 -4.88 1.45 -1.85
CA LYS A 188 -5.88 2.52 -1.75
C LYS A 188 -7.32 2.05 -1.54
N LEU A 189 -7.65 0.85 -1.98
CA LEU A 189 -9.00 0.31 -1.83
C LEU A 189 -9.38 0.17 -0.35
N LEU A 190 -8.41 -0.08 0.54
CA LEU A 190 -8.69 -0.28 1.96
C LEU A 190 -9.22 1.00 2.61
N TRP A 191 -8.62 2.18 2.36
CA TRP A 191 -9.16 3.42 2.92
C TRP A 191 -10.35 3.96 2.13
N GLN A 192 -10.50 3.60 0.86
CA GLN A 192 -11.72 3.90 0.11
C GLN A 192 -12.93 3.15 0.66
N LEU A 193 -12.73 1.91 1.10
CA LEU A 193 -13.76 1.04 1.64
C LEU A 193 -14.02 1.33 3.13
N PHE A 194 -12.97 1.33 3.95
CA PHE A 194 -13.05 1.39 5.41
C PHE A 194 -12.89 2.80 6.00
N GLY A 195 -12.43 3.76 5.21
CA GLY A 195 -12.06 5.09 5.66
C GLY A 195 -10.59 5.19 6.10
N VAL A 196 -10.09 6.43 6.10
CA VAL A 196 -8.67 6.78 6.33
C VAL A 196 -8.20 6.55 7.79
N GLU A 197 -9.13 6.48 8.74
CA GLU A 197 -8.84 6.18 10.15
C GLU A 197 -8.60 4.69 10.40
N ALA A 198 -9.30 3.84 9.64
CA ALA A 198 -9.20 2.39 9.72
C ALA A 198 -8.07 1.83 8.84
N ALA A 199 -7.80 2.49 7.71
CA ALA A 199 -6.69 2.19 6.83
C ALA A 199 -5.84 3.45 6.60
N THR A 200 -4.80 3.62 7.40
CA THR A 200 -3.98 4.82 7.42
C THR A 200 -2.78 4.70 6.48
N LEU A 201 -2.62 5.67 5.60
CA LEU A 201 -1.47 5.78 4.69
C LEU A 201 -0.22 6.24 5.45
N CYS A 202 0.89 5.53 5.23
CA CYS A 202 2.23 5.95 5.66
C CYS A 202 3.20 5.82 4.48
N LEU A 203 3.80 6.93 4.04
CA LEU A 203 4.69 6.95 2.88
C LEU A 203 6.13 6.67 3.30
N PHE A 204 6.71 5.63 2.72
CA PHE A 204 8.10 5.21 2.93
C PHE A 204 9.06 6.36 2.66
N GLY A 205 9.94 6.64 3.63
CA GLY A 205 10.93 7.70 3.54
C GLY A 205 10.38 9.09 3.81
N ILE A 206 9.17 9.24 4.36
CA ILE A 206 8.66 10.52 4.89
C ILE A 206 8.66 10.45 6.41
N ALA A 207 9.63 11.11 7.03
CA ALA A 207 9.89 11.00 8.46
C ALA A 207 8.67 11.37 9.32
N GLU A 208 7.96 12.44 8.96
CA GLU A 208 6.79 12.91 9.71
C GLU A 208 5.66 11.88 9.75
N GLN A 209 5.46 11.12 8.67
CA GLN A 209 4.44 10.07 8.62
C GLN A 209 4.88 8.79 9.30
N GLU A 210 6.15 8.41 9.11
CA GLU A 210 6.72 7.27 9.80
C GLU A 210 6.72 7.47 11.31
N GLU A 211 6.99 8.69 11.78
CA GLU A 211 6.89 9.05 13.20
C GLU A 211 5.47 8.87 13.74
N ILE A 212 4.44 9.34 13.01
CA ILE A 212 3.03 9.11 13.40
C ILE A 212 2.74 7.61 13.54
N MET A 213 3.15 6.82 12.55
CA MET A 213 2.96 5.36 12.54
C MET A 213 3.68 4.71 13.74
N TRP A 214 4.95 5.03 13.96
CA TRP A 214 5.73 4.48 15.07
C TRP A 214 5.22 4.92 16.43
N ASN A 215 4.73 6.15 16.57
CA ASN A 215 4.12 6.60 17.81
C ASN A 215 2.84 5.80 18.10
N ALA A 216 2.02 5.51 17.09
CA ALA A 216 0.87 4.62 17.26
C ALA A 216 1.28 3.21 17.68
N PHE A 217 2.35 2.65 17.09
CA PHE A 217 2.88 1.33 17.47
C PHE A 217 3.38 1.31 18.91
N LYS A 218 4.14 2.33 19.31
CA LYS A 218 4.62 2.49 20.70
C LYS A 218 3.47 2.58 21.70
N CYS A 219 2.40 3.30 21.37
CA CYS A 219 1.22 3.40 22.21
C CYS A 219 0.44 2.08 22.32
N ALA A 220 0.37 1.30 21.24
CA ALA A 220 -0.38 0.03 21.22
C ALA A 220 0.33 -1.09 22.00
N GLY A 221 1.67 -1.13 21.91
CA GLY A 221 2.49 -2.22 22.38
C GLY A 221 2.87 -3.18 21.24
N LYS A 222 4.09 -3.73 21.31
CA LYS A 222 4.69 -4.59 20.27
C LYS A 222 3.86 -5.85 19.96
N ASP A 223 3.17 -6.39 20.97
CA ASP A 223 2.31 -7.57 20.90
C ASP A 223 1.03 -7.33 20.10
N LYS A 224 0.80 -6.08 19.66
CA LYS A 224 -0.34 -5.65 18.85
C LYS A 224 0.06 -5.11 17.50
N VAL A 225 1.28 -5.39 17.02
CA VAL A 225 1.79 -4.92 15.74
C VAL A 225 2.37 -6.07 14.93
N TRP A 226 1.79 -6.30 13.75
CA TRP A 226 2.26 -7.32 12.81
C TRP A 226 2.50 -6.74 11.44
N CYS A 227 3.58 -7.17 10.80
CA CYS A 227 3.89 -6.80 9.42
C CYS A 227 3.58 -7.95 8.47
N LEU A 228 2.73 -7.70 7.48
CA LEU A 228 2.39 -8.65 6.43
C LEU A 228 3.46 -8.58 5.34
N TYR A 229 4.23 -9.65 5.22
CA TYR A 229 5.24 -9.77 4.18
C TYR A 229 5.44 -11.23 3.77
N PRO A 230 5.39 -11.56 2.47
CA PRO A 230 5.37 -12.95 2.08
C PRO A 230 6.76 -13.59 2.20
N ASN A 231 6.73 -14.88 2.54
CA ASN A 231 7.90 -15.70 2.78
C ASN A 231 8.78 -15.85 1.53
N LYS A 232 10.07 -15.50 1.63
CA LYS A 232 11.07 -15.94 0.64
C LYS A 232 12.33 -16.59 1.22
N SER A 233 12.56 -16.58 2.53
CA SER A 233 13.82 -17.12 3.09
C SER A 233 13.95 -17.12 4.63
N GLY A 234 12.86 -17.09 5.41
CA GLY A 234 12.96 -17.02 6.88
C GLY A 234 11.87 -17.78 7.64
N VAL A 235 12.04 -17.91 8.96
CA VAL A 235 10.99 -18.36 9.89
C VAL A 235 9.94 -17.25 9.98
N VAL A 236 8.94 -17.29 9.11
CA VAL A 236 7.78 -16.39 9.17
C VAL A 236 6.62 -17.16 9.79
N LYS A 237 5.91 -16.52 10.72
CA LYS A 237 4.80 -17.16 11.43
C LYS A 237 3.53 -17.15 10.57
N SER A 238 2.72 -18.20 10.68
CA SER A 238 1.31 -18.14 10.25
C SER A 238 0.51 -17.19 11.16
N VAL A 239 -0.70 -16.80 10.75
CA VAL A 239 -1.58 -15.99 11.62
C VAL A 239 -1.85 -16.71 12.94
N GLN A 240 -2.13 -18.01 12.89
CA GLN A 240 -2.34 -18.84 14.09
C GLN A 240 -1.11 -18.79 15.02
N GLU A 241 0.09 -19.07 14.50
CA GLU A 241 1.33 -19.06 15.29
C GLU A 241 1.65 -17.68 15.87
N ALA A 242 1.34 -16.60 15.15
CA ALA A 242 1.56 -15.24 15.62
C ALA A 242 0.65 -14.89 16.81
N PHE A 243 -0.59 -15.38 16.82
CA PHE A 243 -1.56 -15.13 17.88
C PHE A 243 -1.44 -16.10 19.07
N ASP A 244 -0.95 -17.32 18.85
CA ASP A 244 -0.70 -18.30 19.93
C ASP A 244 0.49 -17.91 20.81
N GLN A 245 1.48 -17.22 20.24
CA GLN A 245 2.68 -16.78 20.97
C GLN A 245 2.55 -15.36 21.55
N GLY A 246 1.58 -14.56 21.08
CA GLY A 246 1.48 -13.14 21.37
C GLY A 246 0.46 -12.73 22.43
N LEU A 247 -0.41 -13.63 22.88
CA LEU A 247 -1.51 -13.29 23.79
C LEU A 247 -1.48 -14.15 25.04
N SER A 248 -0.93 -13.61 26.14
CA SER A 248 -1.25 -14.10 27.48
C SER A 248 -2.77 -14.00 27.65
N THR A 249 -3.38 -15.10 28.07
CA THR A 249 -4.80 -15.26 28.40
C THR A 249 -5.30 -14.13 29.30
N ASP A 250 -5.94 -13.11 28.72
CA ASP A 250 -7.09 -12.38 29.25
C ASP A 250 -7.44 -11.20 28.31
N LEU A 251 -8.27 -11.48 27.30
CA LEU A 251 -8.99 -10.44 26.56
C LEU A 251 -10.49 -10.66 26.79
N GLY A 252 -10.99 -10.11 27.89
CA GLY A 252 -12.42 -9.90 28.06
C GLY A 252 -12.88 -8.86 27.03
N PHE A 253 -13.55 -9.30 25.98
CA PHE A 253 -14.25 -8.40 25.05
C PHE A 253 -15.46 -7.79 25.76
N ALA A 254 -15.24 -6.74 26.55
CA ALA A 254 -16.31 -5.87 27.01
C ALA A 254 -16.58 -4.82 25.93
N GLU A 255 -17.80 -4.81 25.38
CA GLU A 255 -18.29 -3.91 24.32
C GLU A 255 -18.30 -2.40 24.67
N THR A 256 -17.68 -2.00 25.78
CA THR A 256 -17.76 -0.63 26.29
C THR A 256 -16.46 -0.19 26.92
N THR A 257 -15.44 0.16 26.13
CA THR A 257 -14.47 1.18 26.56
C THR A 257 -13.92 1.95 25.35
N THR A 258 -14.26 3.23 25.30
CA THR A 258 -13.65 4.27 24.46
C THR A 258 -12.23 4.55 24.89
N ASN A 259 -11.31 3.60 24.69
CA ASN A 259 -9.88 3.81 24.93
C ASN A 259 -9.08 2.96 23.95
N GLY A 260 -8.25 3.61 23.11
CA GLY A 260 -7.47 3.02 22.00
C GLY A 260 -6.41 1.97 22.40
N HIS A 261 -6.50 1.39 23.59
CA HIS A 261 -5.55 0.42 24.15
C HIS A 261 -5.68 -1.00 23.56
N TYR A 262 -6.66 -1.28 22.70
CA TYR A 262 -6.96 -2.63 22.19
C TYR A 262 -6.92 -2.78 20.66
N ILE A 263 -6.34 -1.81 19.94
CA ILE A 263 -6.29 -1.88 18.47
C ILE A 263 -5.12 -2.77 18.01
N LEU A 264 -5.43 -3.78 17.19
CA LEU A 264 -4.47 -4.60 16.47
C LEU A 264 -4.01 -3.84 15.22
N ASN A 265 -2.71 -3.62 15.09
CA ASN A 265 -2.10 -2.87 13.99
C ASN A 265 -1.46 -3.84 12.99
N PHE A 266 -1.92 -3.78 11.74
CA PHE A 266 -1.38 -4.60 10.66
C PHE A 266 -0.72 -3.71 9.61
N VAL A 267 0.60 -3.87 9.45
CA VAL A 267 1.41 -3.16 8.47
C VAL A 267 1.40 -3.92 7.16
N LEU A 268 0.81 -3.34 6.13
CA LEU A 268 0.79 -3.87 4.77
C LEU A 268 1.86 -3.16 3.96
N ILE A 269 2.84 -3.92 3.44
CA ILE A 269 3.88 -3.38 2.56
C ILE A 269 3.31 -3.12 1.16
N ASP A 270 3.00 -1.86 0.87
CA ASP A 270 2.38 -1.44 -0.38
C ASP A 270 3.41 -0.88 -1.36
N GLY A 271 4.07 -1.78 -2.08
CA GLY A 271 5.03 -1.42 -3.11
C GLY A 271 5.32 -2.57 -4.05
N THR A 272 6.09 -2.30 -5.10
CA THR A 272 6.58 -3.38 -5.95
C THR A 272 7.49 -4.33 -5.17
N TRP A 273 7.55 -5.59 -5.60
CA TRP A 273 8.40 -6.62 -4.98
C TRP A 273 9.89 -6.22 -4.88
N SER A 274 10.40 -5.45 -5.84
CA SER A 274 11.79 -4.97 -5.79
C SER A 274 12.00 -3.87 -4.75
N ASN A 275 10.97 -3.08 -4.44
CA ASN A 275 11.05 -1.99 -3.47
C ASN A 275 10.77 -2.47 -2.05
N SER A 276 9.92 -3.49 -1.90
CA SER A 276 9.43 -3.96 -0.61
C SER A 276 10.56 -4.44 0.33
N ALA A 277 11.65 -4.98 -0.21
CA ALA A 277 12.81 -5.39 0.58
C ALA A 277 13.45 -4.22 1.36
N ALA A 278 13.57 -3.04 0.73
CA ALA A 278 14.11 -1.85 1.41
C ALA A 278 13.15 -1.33 2.50
N MET A 279 11.85 -1.40 2.23
CA MET A 279 10.81 -1.00 3.18
C MET A 279 10.80 -1.91 4.41
N VAL A 280 10.84 -3.24 4.20
CA VAL A 280 10.95 -4.23 5.28
C VAL A 280 12.24 -4.06 6.07
N ARG A 281 13.37 -3.84 5.39
CA ARG A 281 14.64 -3.57 6.06
C ARG A 281 14.56 -2.33 6.95
N ARG A 282 13.93 -1.25 6.48
CA ARG A 282 13.74 -0.04 7.29
C ARG A 282 12.88 -0.30 8.54
N LEU A 283 11.78 -1.05 8.40
CA LEU A 283 10.97 -1.45 9.56
C LEU A 283 11.78 -2.25 10.57
N LYS A 284 12.60 -3.20 10.10
CA LYS A 284 13.50 -3.98 10.96
C LYS A 284 14.56 -3.10 11.63
N ASP A 285 15.25 -2.25 10.88
CA ASP A 285 16.30 -1.37 11.39
C ASP A 285 15.77 -0.34 12.41
N GLN A 286 14.47 0.00 12.33
CA GLN A 286 13.78 0.88 13.27
C GLN A 286 13.18 0.13 14.47
N SER A 287 12.82 -1.16 14.33
CA SER A 287 12.46 -2.03 15.45
C SER A 287 13.67 -2.59 16.19
N GLU A 288 14.84 -2.66 15.55
CA GLU A 288 16.06 -3.26 16.08
C GLU A 288 16.59 -2.49 17.30
N HIS A 289 16.92 -3.24 18.36
CA HIS A 289 17.44 -2.69 19.60
C HIS A 289 18.79 -1.96 19.40
N PRO A 290 19.00 -0.76 20.01
CA PRO A 290 20.26 -0.04 20.02
C PRO A 290 21.52 -0.88 20.35
N TYR A 291 21.44 -1.90 21.22
CA TYR A 291 22.58 -2.76 21.56
C TYR A 291 22.99 -3.67 20.40
N LYS A 292 22.02 -4.21 19.65
CA LYS A 292 22.26 -4.97 18.41
C LYS A 292 22.79 -4.08 17.29
N LYS A 293 22.41 -2.80 17.27
CA LYS A 293 22.88 -1.78 16.31
C LYS A 293 24.31 -1.30 16.60
N ALA A 294 24.67 -1.13 17.86
CA ALA A 294 26.02 -0.76 18.30
C ALA A 294 27.05 -1.88 18.08
N HIS A 295 26.65 -3.15 18.22
CA HIS A 295 27.52 -4.28 17.86
C HIS A 295 27.74 -4.45 16.34
N LYS A 296 26.86 -3.89 15.49
CA LYS A 296 27.03 -3.90 14.02
C LYS A 296 27.86 -2.72 13.50
N ASN A 297 27.83 -1.57 14.18
CA ASN A 297 28.55 -0.35 13.78
C ASN A 297 29.47 0.10 14.92
N GLU A 298 30.77 -0.20 14.83
CA GLU A 298 31.77 0.42 15.70
C GLU A 298 31.73 1.96 15.54
N LEU A 299 31.59 2.66 16.68
CA LEU A 299 31.41 4.11 16.89
C LEU A 299 30.00 4.70 16.66
N VAL A 300 29.33 5.04 17.77
CA VAL A 300 28.18 5.96 17.80
C VAL A 300 28.58 7.25 18.53
N SER A 301 28.31 8.40 17.90
CA SER A 301 28.57 9.76 18.43
C SER A 301 27.61 10.14 19.59
N PRO A 302 28.03 10.98 20.56
CA PRO A 302 27.23 11.37 21.72
C PRO A 302 25.86 11.99 21.40
N LYS A 303 25.70 12.65 20.24
CA LYS A 303 24.41 13.20 19.79
C LYS A 303 23.39 12.12 19.39
N GLY A 304 23.86 10.94 18.98
CA GLY A 304 22.99 9.80 18.71
C GLY A 304 22.34 9.27 19.99
N VAL A 305 23.04 9.34 21.12
CA VAL A 305 22.60 8.76 22.41
C VAL A 305 21.32 9.41 22.94
N ALA A 306 21.13 10.73 22.74
CA ALA A 306 19.95 11.44 23.23
C ALA A 306 18.68 11.16 22.42
N GLN A 307 18.76 11.00 21.09
CA GLN A 307 17.64 10.49 20.27
C GLN A 307 17.39 8.99 20.50
N MET A 308 18.42 8.24 20.92
CA MET A 308 18.34 6.82 21.24
C MET A 308 17.61 6.53 22.56
N ASP A 309 17.64 7.43 23.55
CA ASP A 309 17.01 7.23 24.87
C ASP A 309 15.47 7.19 24.82
N GLN A 310 14.83 7.88 23.86
CA GLN A 310 13.37 7.81 23.68
C GLN A 310 12.90 6.52 22.98
N ALA A 311 13.73 5.93 22.11
CA ALA A 311 13.41 4.64 21.48
C ALA A 311 13.57 3.47 22.48
N LYS A 312 14.47 3.61 23.47
CA LYS A 312 14.78 2.61 24.51
C LYS A 312 13.60 2.23 25.41
N LEU A 313 12.65 3.13 25.66
CA LEU A 313 11.56 2.91 26.62
C LEU A 313 10.29 2.26 26.05
N ALA A 314 10.12 2.24 24.72
CA ALA A 314 8.80 1.98 24.12
C ALA A 314 8.64 0.66 23.34
N TRP A 315 9.72 0.00 22.90
CA TRP A 315 9.62 -1.19 22.02
C TRP A 315 10.24 -2.49 22.58
N GLY A 316 10.98 -2.44 23.70
CA GLY A 316 11.62 -3.63 24.29
C GLY A 316 12.70 -4.27 23.41
N GLU A 317 13.10 -5.51 23.72
CA GLU A 317 14.27 -6.19 23.10
C GLU A 317 13.95 -6.99 21.80
N GLU A 318 12.67 -7.07 21.41
CA GLU A 318 12.17 -7.95 20.34
C GLU A 318 11.74 -7.18 19.08
N ASP A 319 12.04 -7.76 17.91
CA ASP A 319 11.72 -7.18 16.60
C ASP A 319 10.21 -7.27 16.26
N ILE A 320 9.72 -6.46 15.33
CA ILE A 320 8.33 -6.57 14.81
C ILE A 320 8.05 -8.00 14.34
N CYS A 321 6.88 -8.54 14.70
CA CYS A 321 6.43 -9.84 14.22
C CYS A 321 6.02 -9.77 12.74
N PHE A 322 6.60 -10.64 11.92
CA PHE A 322 6.23 -10.79 10.51
C PHE A 322 5.31 -11.99 10.32
N ILE A 323 4.21 -11.78 9.59
CA ILE A 323 3.25 -12.79 9.19
C ILE A 323 3.36 -13.02 7.69
N SER A 324 3.40 -14.28 7.28
CA SER A 324 3.28 -14.70 5.89
C SER A 324 1.93 -15.36 5.68
N LEU A 325 1.19 -14.87 4.71
CA LEU A 325 -0.10 -15.42 4.33
C LEU A 325 0.09 -16.38 3.16
N ALA A 326 -0.68 -17.47 3.14
CA ALA A 326 -0.86 -18.29 1.94
C ALA A 326 -1.87 -17.63 1.00
N ALA A 327 -1.57 -16.40 0.56
CA ALA A 327 -2.51 -15.63 -0.23
C ALA A 327 -2.57 -16.15 -1.68
N GLY A 328 -3.77 -16.53 -2.12
CA GLY A 328 -4.03 -17.01 -3.47
C GLY A 328 -3.92 -15.94 -4.56
N ALA A 329 -4.25 -16.33 -5.79
CA ALA A 329 -4.19 -15.44 -6.94
C ALA A 329 -5.23 -14.30 -6.84
N SER A 330 -4.77 -13.07 -6.68
CA SER A 330 -5.63 -11.87 -6.79
C SER A 330 -6.27 -11.72 -8.18
N ALA A 331 -7.50 -11.20 -8.25
CA ALA A 331 -8.18 -10.82 -9.49
C ALA A 331 -7.33 -9.88 -10.39
N MET A 332 -6.47 -9.05 -9.78
CA MET A 332 -5.58 -8.12 -10.50
C MET A 332 -4.50 -8.83 -11.35
N HIS A 333 -4.26 -10.13 -11.15
CA HIS A 333 -3.39 -10.92 -12.04
C HIS A 333 -3.90 -10.94 -13.49
N LYS A 334 -5.20 -10.74 -13.72
CA LYS A 334 -5.80 -10.61 -15.06
C LYS A 334 -5.24 -9.43 -15.86
N LEU A 335 -4.65 -8.42 -15.21
CA LEU A 335 -4.03 -7.26 -15.86
C LEU A 335 -2.53 -7.44 -16.14
N ARG A 336 -1.89 -8.51 -15.66
CA ARG A 336 -0.44 -8.71 -15.76
C ARG A 336 -0.07 -9.67 -16.91
N PRO A 337 1.07 -9.49 -17.58
CA PRO A 337 1.65 -10.51 -18.44
C PRO A 337 1.95 -11.78 -17.61
N GLN A 338 1.53 -12.93 -18.11
CA GLN A 338 1.77 -14.22 -17.46
C GLN A 338 3.25 -14.59 -17.55
N PRO A 339 3.86 -15.25 -16.52
CA PRO A 339 3.22 -15.96 -15.40
C PRO A 339 3.49 -15.30 -14.02
N SER A 340 3.10 -14.04 -13.80
CA SER A 340 3.40 -13.35 -12.53
C SER A 340 2.47 -13.73 -11.36
N TRP A 341 2.11 -15.00 -11.20
CA TRP A 341 1.16 -15.49 -10.18
C TRP A 341 1.74 -15.52 -8.75
N ASP A 342 3.07 -15.50 -8.62
CA ASP A 342 3.77 -15.58 -7.34
C ASP A 342 3.70 -14.29 -6.49
N ARG A 343 2.81 -13.34 -6.83
CA ARG A 343 2.84 -11.97 -6.29
C ARG A 343 1.45 -11.45 -5.93
N THR A 344 1.05 -11.69 -4.69
CA THR A 344 -0.14 -11.11 -4.07
C THR A 344 -0.09 -9.58 -4.08
N CYS A 345 -1.21 -8.93 -4.40
CA CYS A 345 -1.34 -7.48 -4.26
C CYS A 345 -1.75 -7.10 -2.82
N THR A 346 -1.56 -5.83 -2.45
CA THR A 346 -1.81 -5.33 -1.10
C THR A 346 -3.23 -5.58 -0.60
N ALA A 347 -4.25 -5.37 -1.45
CA ALA A 347 -5.64 -5.66 -1.09
C ALA A 347 -5.87 -7.17 -0.87
N ALA A 348 -5.28 -8.02 -1.71
CA ALA A 348 -5.40 -9.47 -1.55
C ALA A 348 -4.65 -9.99 -0.29
N ALA A 349 -3.58 -9.32 0.13
CA ALA A 349 -2.95 -9.60 1.42
C ALA A 349 -3.88 -9.25 2.59
N ALA A 350 -4.57 -8.11 2.54
CA ALA A 350 -5.58 -7.76 3.54
C ALA A 350 -6.75 -8.76 3.58
N VAL A 351 -7.25 -9.19 2.42
CA VAL A 351 -8.28 -10.24 2.29
C VAL A 351 -7.82 -11.54 2.95
N GLY A 352 -6.62 -12.02 2.60
CA GLY A 352 -6.06 -13.24 3.18
C GLY A 352 -5.95 -13.17 4.71
N LEU A 353 -5.51 -12.02 5.24
CA LEU A 353 -5.45 -11.81 6.68
C LEU A 353 -6.83 -11.89 7.33
N LEU A 354 -7.83 -11.18 6.78
CA LEU A 354 -9.17 -11.15 7.37
C LEU A 354 -9.82 -12.54 7.38
N TYR A 355 -9.64 -13.33 6.31
CA TYR A 355 -10.08 -14.72 6.29
C TYR A 355 -9.33 -15.60 7.30
N GLU A 356 -8.00 -15.48 7.41
CA GLU A 356 -7.24 -16.25 8.40
C GLU A 356 -7.60 -15.85 9.85
N LEU A 357 -7.82 -14.56 10.13
CA LEU A 357 -8.31 -14.10 11.43
C LEU A 357 -9.70 -14.64 11.74
N GLN A 358 -10.62 -14.63 10.78
CA GLN A 358 -11.99 -15.16 10.96
C GLN A 358 -12.03 -16.62 11.43
N LEU A 359 -11.02 -17.42 11.07
CA LEU A 359 -10.92 -18.82 11.48
C LEU A 359 -10.50 -19.00 12.95
N LEU A 360 -9.93 -17.96 13.58
CA LEU A 360 -9.54 -18.02 14.98
C LEU A 360 -10.80 -17.94 15.87
N PRO A 361 -10.91 -18.77 16.92
CA PRO A 361 -12.05 -18.73 17.84
C PRO A 361 -12.32 -17.35 18.46
N LYS A 362 -11.28 -16.52 18.57
CA LYS A 362 -11.36 -15.15 19.12
C LYS A 362 -12.07 -14.16 18.19
N PHE A 363 -12.10 -14.41 16.88
CA PHE A 363 -12.62 -13.47 15.89
C PHE A 363 -13.78 -14.03 15.05
N CYS A 364 -14.11 -15.31 15.19
CA CYS A 364 -15.11 -15.99 14.36
C CYS A 364 -16.53 -15.39 14.45
N SER A 365 -16.87 -14.66 15.52
CA SER A 365 -18.15 -13.97 15.68
C SER A 365 -18.20 -12.56 15.08
N ILE A 366 -17.07 -12.01 14.64
CA ILE A 366 -16.95 -10.59 14.21
C ILE A 366 -17.45 -10.38 12.78
N GLY A 367 -17.36 -11.41 11.93
CA GLY A 367 -17.70 -11.31 10.51
C GLY A 367 -16.63 -10.60 9.69
N LEU A 368 -15.36 -10.98 9.91
CA LEU A 368 -14.21 -10.48 9.14
C LEU A 368 -14.21 -11.01 7.70
N ASP A 369 -14.84 -12.16 7.45
CA ASP A 369 -15.11 -12.71 6.11
C ASP A 369 -15.89 -11.72 5.24
N LYS A 370 -16.97 -11.14 5.74
CA LYS A 370 -17.77 -10.14 5.00
C LYS A 370 -16.97 -8.88 4.67
N GLN A 371 -16.06 -8.49 5.57
CA GLN A 371 -15.16 -7.36 5.33
C GLN A 371 -14.11 -7.71 4.27
N ALA A 372 -13.67 -8.98 4.20
CA ALA A 372 -12.82 -9.49 3.14
C ALA A 372 -13.53 -9.52 1.79
N GLU A 373 -14.76 -10.05 1.72
CA GLU A 373 -15.62 -10.06 0.53
C GLU A 373 -15.81 -8.64 -0.04
N ALA A 374 -16.06 -7.65 0.83
CA ALA A 374 -16.20 -6.26 0.40
C ALA A 374 -14.92 -5.69 -0.26
N ILE A 375 -13.73 -6.11 0.18
CA ILE A 375 -12.46 -5.75 -0.49
C ILE A 375 -12.38 -6.43 -1.87
N GLU A 376 -12.79 -7.69 -1.98
CA GLU A 376 -12.79 -8.45 -3.23
C GLU A 376 -13.74 -7.85 -4.27
N ASP A 377 -14.95 -7.45 -3.86
CA ASP A 377 -15.91 -6.72 -4.70
C ASP A 377 -15.33 -5.38 -5.18
N THR A 378 -14.70 -4.64 -4.28
CA THR A 378 -14.05 -3.36 -4.62
C THR A 378 -12.86 -3.56 -5.58
N LEU A 379 -12.13 -4.67 -5.43
CA LEU A 379 -11.07 -5.08 -6.38
C LEU A 379 -11.63 -5.34 -7.77
N ALA A 380 -12.80 -6.00 -7.88
CA ALA A 380 -13.48 -6.22 -9.15
C ALA A 380 -13.89 -4.89 -9.81
N VAL A 381 -14.43 -3.96 -9.03
CA VAL A 381 -14.77 -2.60 -9.51
C VAL A 381 -13.54 -1.88 -10.09
N LEU A 382 -12.39 -1.95 -9.39
CA LEU A 382 -11.15 -1.36 -9.89
C LEU A 382 -10.66 -2.04 -11.17
N LEU A 383 -10.70 -3.38 -11.21
CA LEU A 383 -10.31 -4.15 -12.38
C LEU A 383 -11.14 -3.77 -13.61
N ASP A 384 -12.45 -3.63 -13.45
CA ASP A 384 -13.36 -3.24 -14.53
C ASP A 384 -13.05 -1.82 -15.02
N ALA A 385 -12.83 -0.87 -14.11
CA ALA A 385 -12.49 0.51 -14.48
C ALA A 385 -11.17 0.57 -15.27
N LEU A 386 -10.14 -0.14 -14.82
CA LEU A 386 -8.85 -0.20 -15.50
C LEU A 386 -8.92 -0.92 -16.84
N THR A 387 -9.71 -1.99 -16.93
CA THR A 387 -9.91 -2.76 -18.17
C THR A 387 -10.65 -1.90 -19.20
N ALA A 388 -11.74 -1.25 -18.80
CA ALA A 388 -12.49 -0.35 -19.67
C ALA A 388 -11.61 0.81 -20.17
N ARG A 389 -10.77 1.37 -19.31
CA ARG A 389 -9.79 2.40 -19.69
C ARG A 389 -8.79 1.88 -20.72
N ARG A 390 -8.20 0.70 -20.49
CA ARG A 390 -7.25 0.08 -21.42
C ARG A 390 -7.89 -0.16 -22.79
N LEU A 391 -9.14 -0.62 -22.83
CA LEU A 391 -9.86 -0.81 -24.10
C LEU A 391 -10.07 0.50 -24.86
N ARG A 392 -10.31 1.63 -24.17
CA ARG A 392 -10.45 2.95 -24.82
C ARG A 392 -9.13 3.55 -25.28
N MET A 393 -8.05 3.36 -24.51
CA MET A 393 -6.77 4.04 -24.74
C MET A 393 -5.79 3.25 -25.61
N GLY A 394 -6.05 1.96 -25.84
CA GLY A 394 -5.06 1.00 -26.38
C GLY A 394 -4.06 0.54 -25.33
#